data_AF-A0A917TL47-F1
#
_entry.id   AF-A0A917TL47-F1
#
_cell.length_a   1.000
_cell.length_b   1.000
_cell.length_c   1.000
_cell.angle_alpha   90.00
_cell.angle_beta   90.00
_cell.angle_gamma   90.00
#
_symmetry.space_group_name_H-M   'P 1'
#
loop_
_entity.id
_entity.type
_entity.pdbx_description
1 polymer ?
#
loop_
_entity_poly.entity_id
_entity_poly.type
_entity_poly.pdbx_seq_one_letter_code
_entity_poly.pdbx_strand_id
1 'polypeptide(L)'
;MTDADTPLDGHRYGARMTRLPRAAALTLTALIAATLAACGSSEPDTTPSSAPASTRPAAVEVECVSAERAYNAWQTDLFVPKTADDWAEANEGQIQMAADRGKTFLDNVSGYDSQPSKELASAIAAYNMEVAFVNLQLGLHGGIDTEAATKAASALQRVEIAFRSWKSAVCS
;
A
#
# COMPACT_ATOMS: atom_id res chain seq x y z
N MET A 1 25.20 0.54 54.25
CA MET A 1 26.56 -0.01 54.51
C MET A 1 26.63 -1.29 53.68
N THR A 2 27.10 -1.18 52.42
CA THR A 2 28.49 -1.50 51.97
C THR A 2 28.75 -3.01 52.11
N ASP A 3 29.16 -3.81 51.13
CA ASP A 3 29.81 -3.64 49.81
C ASP A 3 29.54 -4.96 49.04
N ALA A 4 29.25 -4.93 47.73
CA ALA A 4 30.18 -5.17 46.61
C ALA A 4 30.95 -6.51 46.65
N ASP A 5 30.67 -7.40 45.69
CA ASP A 5 31.71 -8.14 44.96
C ASP A 5 31.12 -8.82 43.71
N THR A 6 31.36 -8.20 42.55
CA THR A 6 31.17 -8.81 41.23
C THR A 6 32.55 -8.83 40.57
N PRO A 7 33.09 -9.99 40.16
CA PRO A 7 34.35 -10.01 39.45
C PRO A 7 34.17 -9.59 37.98
N LEU A 8 35.05 -8.66 37.60
CA LEU A 8 35.33 -8.20 36.25
C LEU A 8 36.02 -9.31 35.46
N ASP A 9 35.46 -9.69 34.31
CA ASP A 9 36.24 -10.28 33.23
C ASP A 9 36.28 -9.29 32.06
N GLY A 10 37.47 -8.69 31.92
CA GLY A 10 37.80 -7.78 30.84
C GLY A 10 38.35 -8.55 29.65
N HIS A 11 37.65 -8.46 28.52
CA HIS A 11 38.28 -8.62 27.22
C HIS A 11 38.10 -7.33 26.42
N ARG A 12 39.18 -6.53 26.39
CA ARG A 12 39.41 -5.51 25.38
C ARG A 12 39.63 -6.19 24.03
N TYR A 13 38.76 -5.95 23.07
CA TYR A 13 39.11 -5.96 21.65
C TYR A 13 38.63 -4.66 21.01
N GLY A 14 39.59 -3.85 20.62
CA GLY A 14 39.36 -2.64 19.84
C GLY A 14 39.06 -2.95 18.38
N ALA A 15 38.50 -1.94 17.73
CA ALA A 15 38.44 -1.71 16.29
C ALA A 15 37.69 -2.76 15.45
N ARG A 16 36.50 -2.36 14.96
CA ARG A 16 36.35 -1.87 13.58
C ARG A 16 34.91 -1.44 13.35
N MET A 17 34.72 -0.13 13.14
CA MET A 17 33.63 0.35 12.30
C MET A 17 33.67 -0.44 10.99
N THR A 18 32.75 -1.38 10.84
CA THR A 18 32.48 -2.01 9.55
C THR A 18 31.20 -1.38 9.06
N ARG A 19 31.38 -0.28 8.33
CA ARG A 19 30.39 0.23 7.38
C ARG A 19 29.99 -0.97 6.51
N LEU A 20 28.73 -1.40 6.61
CA LEU A 20 28.19 -2.39 5.69
C LEU A 20 28.32 -1.84 4.27
N PRO A 21 29.10 -2.47 3.39
CA PRO A 21 29.20 -2.04 2.01
C PRO A 21 27.85 -2.27 1.32
N ARG A 22 27.34 -1.23 0.66
CA ARG A 22 26.30 -1.34 -0.37
C ARG A 22 26.77 -2.37 -1.40
N ALA A 23 26.23 -3.57 -1.31
CA ALA A 23 26.41 -4.60 -2.32
C ALA A 23 25.12 -5.41 -2.44
N ALA A 24 24.21 -4.90 -3.26
CA ALA A 24 23.32 -5.74 -4.03
C ALA A 24 23.31 -5.14 -5.45
N ALA A 25 24.27 -5.63 -6.23
CA ALA A 25 24.26 -5.47 -7.68
C ALA A 25 23.03 -6.21 -8.21
N LEU A 26 22.14 -5.48 -8.87
CA LEU A 26 21.12 -6.05 -9.74
C LEU A 26 21.53 -5.76 -11.18
N THR A 27 22.29 -6.70 -11.74
CA THR A 27 22.36 -6.90 -13.18
C THR A 27 21.22 -7.83 -13.58
N LEU A 28 20.28 -7.35 -14.41
CA LEU A 28 19.65 -8.18 -15.45
C LEU A 28 18.96 -7.30 -16.53
N THR A 29 19.64 -7.22 -17.68
CA THR A 29 19.14 -7.30 -19.08
C THR A 29 17.92 -6.52 -19.55
N ALA A 30 18.20 -5.52 -20.39
CA ALA A 30 17.93 -5.44 -21.84
C ALA A 30 16.80 -6.30 -22.49
N LEU A 31 16.25 -5.70 -23.58
CA LEU A 31 15.17 -6.10 -24.51
C LEU A 31 13.78 -5.69 -23.99
N ILE A 32 12.99 -4.84 -24.66
CA ILE A 32 12.66 -4.79 -26.09
C ILE A 32 12.46 -3.33 -26.51
N ALA A 33 13.34 -2.79 -27.35
CA ALA A 33 13.14 -1.54 -28.07
C ALA A 33 13.42 -1.79 -29.56
N ALA A 34 12.48 -2.48 -30.22
CA ALA A 34 12.33 -2.51 -31.67
C ALA A 34 11.04 -3.26 -31.99
N THR A 35 10.01 -2.52 -32.40
CA THR A 35 9.29 -2.71 -33.68
C THR A 35 8.12 -1.72 -33.73
N LEU A 36 8.45 -0.44 -33.87
CA LEU A 36 7.57 0.55 -34.47
C LEU A 36 8.38 1.29 -35.54
N ALA A 37 8.52 0.63 -36.69
CA ALA A 37 8.84 1.27 -37.94
C ALA A 37 8.03 0.56 -39.02
N ALA A 38 7.05 1.30 -39.52
CA ALA A 38 6.19 0.94 -40.62
C ALA A 38 7.01 0.74 -41.92
N CYS A 39 6.57 -0.21 -42.75
CA CYS A 39 6.20 0.02 -44.15
C CYS A 39 6.04 -1.34 -44.83
N GLY A 40 4.82 -1.88 -44.76
CA GLY A 40 4.34 -2.92 -45.66
C GLY A 40 3.04 -2.43 -46.24
N SER A 41 3.12 -1.66 -47.33
CA SER A 41 1.97 -1.29 -48.13
C SER A 41 1.38 -2.56 -48.74
N SER A 42 0.22 -2.96 -48.25
CA SER A 42 -0.71 -3.85 -48.94
C SER A 42 -2.10 -3.50 -48.43
N GLU A 43 -2.88 -2.77 -49.24
CA GLU A 43 -4.35 -2.87 -49.15
C GLU A 43 -4.71 -4.36 -49.28
N PRO A 44 -5.64 -4.89 -48.45
CA PRO A 44 -7.03 -4.84 -48.89
C PRO A 44 -8.11 -4.84 -47.78
N ASP A 45 -9.33 -4.57 -48.24
CA ASP A 45 -10.63 -4.94 -47.69
C ASP A 45 -11.05 -4.42 -46.31
N THR A 46 -11.85 -3.35 -46.40
CA THR A 46 -12.89 -2.95 -45.48
C THR A 46 -13.85 -4.12 -45.19
N THR A 47 -13.49 -4.99 -44.25
CA THR A 47 -14.44 -5.86 -43.57
C THR A 47 -14.66 -5.29 -42.18
N PRO A 48 -15.88 -4.91 -41.77
CA PRO A 48 -16.14 -4.60 -40.37
C PRO A 48 -16.00 -5.90 -39.58
N SER A 49 -14.80 -6.15 -39.07
CA SER A 49 -14.56 -7.17 -38.05
C SER A 49 -15.31 -6.71 -36.81
N SER A 50 -16.49 -7.27 -36.60
CA SER A 50 -17.09 -7.32 -35.26
C SER A 50 -16.16 -8.17 -34.42
N ALA A 51 -15.12 -7.54 -33.87
CA ALA A 51 -14.36 -8.12 -32.79
C ALA A 51 -15.39 -8.53 -31.72
N PRO A 52 -15.42 -9.79 -31.28
CA PRO A 52 -16.27 -10.14 -30.16
C PRO A 52 -15.86 -9.24 -29.00
N ALA A 53 -16.81 -8.48 -28.45
CA ALA A 53 -16.59 -7.76 -27.22
C ALA A 53 -16.04 -8.78 -26.22
N SER A 54 -14.78 -8.60 -25.82
CA SER A 54 -14.14 -9.44 -24.82
C SER A 54 -14.95 -9.28 -23.54
N THR A 55 -15.90 -10.19 -23.34
CA THR A 55 -16.84 -10.11 -22.23
C THR A 55 -16.07 -10.65 -21.04
N ARG A 56 -15.63 -9.74 -20.17
CA ARG A 56 -14.96 -10.10 -18.92
C ARG A 56 -15.80 -11.14 -18.16
N PRO A 57 -15.19 -12.13 -17.50
CA PRO A 57 -15.94 -13.04 -16.65
C PRO A 57 -16.72 -12.26 -15.59
N ALA A 58 -18.02 -12.56 -15.42
CA ALA A 58 -18.91 -11.83 -14.52
C ALA A 58 -18.35 -11.69 -13.08
N ALA A 59 -17.64 -12.70 -12.58
CA ALA A 59 -16.99 -12.65 -11.26
C ALA A 59 -15.94 -11.54 -11.15
N VAL A 60 -15.15 -11.31 -12.21
CA VAL A 60 -14.11 -10.27 -12.25
C VAL A 60 -14.74 -8.89 -12.41
N GLU A 61 -15.87 -8.80 -13.13
CA GLU A 61 -16.65 -7.56 -13.22
C GLU A 61 -17.27 -7.16 -11.86
N VAL A 62 -17.85 -8.12 -11.14
CA VAL A 62 -18.38 -7.90 -9.78
C VAL A 62 -17.27 -7.45 -8.83
N GLU A 63 -16.11 -8.12 -8.87
CA GLU A 63 -14.94 -7.72 -8.08
C GLU A 63 -14.53 -6.28 -8.38
N CYS A 64 -14.35 -5.95 -9.66
CA CYS A 64 -13.96 -4.63 -10.10
C CYS A 64 -14.92 -3.54 -9.59
N VAL A 65 -16.23 -3.72 -9.81
CA VAL A 65 -17.24 -2.73 -9.40
C VAL A 65 -17.34 -2.59 -7.89
N SER A 66 -17.28 -3.71 -7.16
CA SER A 66 -17.40 -3.74 -5.69
C SER A 66 -16.23 -3.03 -5.02
N ALA A 67 -15.00 -3.40 -5.38
CA ALA A 67 -13.80 -2.82 -4.78
C ALA A 67 -13.56 -1.37 -5.22
N GLU A 68 -13.91 -0.99 -6.46
CA GLU A 68 -13.84 0.42 -6.89
C GLU A 68 -14.85 1.28 -6.13
N ARG A 69 -16.09 0.80 -5.93
CA ARG A 69 -17.07 1.51 -5.10
C ARG A 69 -16.57 1.67 -3.67
N ALA A 70 -16.01 0.61 -3.09
CA ALA A 70 -15.49 0.64 -1.72
C ALA A 70 -14.31 1.62 -1.58
N TYR A 71 -13.38 1.63 -2.54
CA TYR A 71 -12.28 2.60 -2.57
C TYR A 71 -12.80 4.04 -2.69
N ASN A 72 -13.75 4.29 -3.60
CA ASN A 72 -14.33 5.61 -3.77
C ASN A 72 -15.06 6.07 -2.49
N ALA A 73 -15.79 5.17 -1.80
CA ALA A 73 -16.43 5.45 -0.52
C ALA A 73 -15.40 5.68 0.60
N TRP A 74 -14.29 4.97 0.59
CA TRP A 74 -13.19 5.17 1.55
C TRP A 74 -12.51 6.53 1.35
N GLN A 75 -12.30 6.96 0.10
CA GLN A 75 -11.63 8.22 -0.26
C GLN A 75 -12.54 9.46 -0.26
N THR A 76 -13.86 9.30 -0.34
CA THR A 76 -14.79 10.44 -0.41
C THR A 76 -14.96 11.13 0.93
N ASP A 77 -14.41 12.35 0.94
CA ASP A 77 -14.68 13.55 1.75
C ASP A 77 -14.62 13.50 3.28
N LEU A 78 -13.69 14.34 3.79
CA LEU A 78 -13.55 14.98 5.10
C LEU A 78 -12.87 14.25 6.26
N PHE A 79 -12.73 12.92 6.22
CA PHE A 79 -12.38 12.20 7.47
C PHE A 79 -11.18 11.28 7.41
N VAL A 80 -10.56 11.07 6.25
CA VAL A 80 -9.30 10.33 6.16
C VAL A 80 -8.16 11.33 6.04
N PRO A 81 -7.32 11.48 7.09
CA PRO A 81 -6.14 12.34 7.01
C PRO A 81 -5.18 11.80 5.93
N LYS A 82 -4.65 12.69 5.08
CA LYS A 82 -3.87 12.29 3.89
C LYS A 82 -2.38 12.50 4.07
N THR A 83 -2.02 13.59 4.74
CA THR A 83 -0.65 13.97 5.01
C THR A 83 -0.28 13.72 6.47
N ALA A 84 1.02 13.66 6.78
CA ALA A 84 1.47 13.55 8.17
C ALA A 84 0.95 14.72 9.03
N ASP A 85 0.87 15.93 8.46
CA ASP A 85 0.32 17.10 9.16
C ASP A 85 -1.18 16.91 9.45
N ASP A 86 -1.95 16.40 8.48
CA ASP A 86 -3.37 16.08 8.70
C ASP A 86 -3.54 15.05 9.83
N TRP A 87 -2.67 14.03 9.88
CA TRP A 87 -2.70 13.02 10.94
C TRP A 87 -2.31 13.61 12.29
N ALA A 88 -1.35 14.53 12.35
CA ALA A 88 -0.94 15.18 13.59
C ALA A 88 -2.05 16.09 14.16
N GLU A 89 -2.88 16.68 13.30
CA GLU A 89 -4.01 17.53 13.67
C GLU A 89 -5.34 16.77 13.87
N ALA A 90 -5.38 15.49 13.53
CA ALA A 90 -6.60 14.69 13.59
C ALA A 90 -7.07 14.46 15.03
N ASN A 91 -8.37 14.68 15.26
CA ASN A 91 -9.01 14.34 16.53
C ASN A 91 -9.50 12.88 16.56
N GLU A 92 -9.88 12.41 17.76
CA GLU A 92 -10.35 11.03 17.99
C GLU A 92 -11.50 10.62 17.04
N GLY A 93 -12.45 11.53 16.78
CA GLY A 93 -13.56 11.27 15.87
C GLY A 93 -13.09 11.01 14.43
N GLN A 94 -12.11 11.77 13.94
CA GLN A 94 -11.50 11.57 12.61
C GLN A 94 -10.74 10.25 12.53
N ILE A 95 -9.95 9.92 13.57
CA ILE A 95 -9.21 8.65 13.63
C ILE A 95 -10.16 7.44 13.66
N GLN A 96 -11.24 7.51 14.44
CA GLN A 96 -12.23 6.44 14.50
C GLN A 96 -12.94 6.26 13.15
N MET A 97 -13.33 7.36 12.49
CA MET A 97 -13.91 7.30 11.15
C MET A 97 -12.94 6.71 10.11
N ALA A 98 -11.65 7.08 10.18
CA ALA A 98 -10.63 6.51 9.32
C ALA A 98 -10.49 4.99 9.54
N ALA A 99 -10.51 4.53 10.79
CA ALA A 99 -10.47 3.11 11.14
C ALA A 99 -11.69 2.34 10.63
N ASP A 100 -12.90 2.85 10.85
CA ASP A 100 -14.14 2.21 10.44
C ASP A 100 -14.27 2.10 8.91
N ARG A 101 -13.85 3.15 8.19
CA ARG A 101 -13.83 3.12 6.73
C ARG A 101 -12.75 2.20 6.19
N GLY A 102 -11.56 2.18 6.78
CA GLY A 102 -10.49 1.26 6.42
C GLY A 102 -10.89 -0.20 6.63
N LYS A 103 -11.62 -0.51 7.71
CA LYS A 103 -12.22 -1.83 7.94
C LYS A 103 -13.27 -2.17 6.88
N THR A 104 -14.20 -1.25 6.60
CA THR A 104 -15.24 -1.44 5.58
C THR A 104 -14.61 -1.71 4.21
N PHE A 105 -13.54 -1.01 3.86
CA PHE A 105 -12.84 -1.25 2.59
C PHE A 105 -12.19 -2.64 2.57
N LEU A 106 -11.54 -3.05 3.67
CA LEU A 106 -10.96 -4.39 3.80
C LEU A 106 -12.01 -5.50 3.63
N ASP A 107 -13.18 -5.37 4.26
CA ASP A 107 -14.27 -6.34 4.15
C ASP A 107 -14.77 -6.49 2.71
N ASN A 108 -14.73 -5.41 1.91
CA ASN A 108 -15.13 -5.43 0.51
C ASN A 108 -14.09 -6.06 -0.43
N VAL A 109 -12.82 -6.18 -0.03
CA VAL A 109 -11.77 -6.75 -0.90
C VAL A 109 -11.26 -8.12 -0.44
N SER A 110 -11.43 -8.46 0.83
CA SER A 110 -10.92 -9.70 1.42
C SER A 110 -11.68 -10.96 0.99
N GLY A 111 -12.86 -10.82 0.38
CA GLY A 111 -13.64 -11.92 -0.16
C GLY A 111 -13.14 -12.49 -1.50
N TYR A 112 -12.13 -11.87 -2.12
CA TYR A 112 -11.62 -12.27 -3.43
C TYR A 112 -10.28 -13.00 -3.31
N ASP A 113 -10.13 -14.10 -4.05
CA ASP A 113 -8.97 -14.99 -3.95
C ASP A 113 -7.81 -14.63 -4.89
N SER A 114 -7.97 -13.63 -5.75
CA SER A 114 -6.93 -13.24 -6.69
C SER A 114 -5.72 -12.65 -5.96
N GLN A 115 -4.52 -12.86 -6.51
CA GLN A 115 -3.28 -12.31 -5.94
C GLN A 115 -3.34 -10.76 -5.83
N PRO A 116 -3.82 -10.01 -6.85
CA PRO A 116 -4.04 -8.58 -6.72
C PRO A 116 -4.96 -8.17 -5.55
N SER A 117 -6.05 -8.91 -5.30
CA SER A 117 -6.97 -8.62 -4.20
C SER A 117 -6.32 -8.87 -2.84
N LYS A 118 -5.53 -9.94 -2.72
CA LYS A 118 -4.77 -10.26 -1.50
C LYS A 118 -3.72 -9.19 -1.18
N GLU A 119 -3.04 -8.67 -2.19
CA GLU A 119 -2.08 -7.56 -2.04
C GLU A 119 -2.76 -6.27 -1.58
N LEU A 120 -3.91 -5.93 -2.19
CA LEU A 120 -4.72 -4.79 -1.76
C LEU A 120 -5.22 -4.96 -0.32
N ALA A 121 -5.78 -6.12 0.03
CA ALA A 121 -6.24 -6.44 1.37
C ALA A 121 -5.10 -6.32 2.41
N SER A 122 -3.91 -6.81 2.09
CA SER A 122 -2.74 -6.68 2.96
C SER A 122 -2.33 -5.23 3.17
N ALA A 123 -2.38 -4.39 2.14
CA ALA A 123 -2.06 -2.97 2.27
C ALA A 123 -3.07 -2.26 3.18
N ILE A 124 -4.37 -2.56 3.03
CA ILE A 124 -5.44 -1.98 3.87
C ILE A 124 -5.31 -2.46 5.32
N ALA A 125 -4.99 -3.73 5.54
CA ALA A 125 -4.76 -4.26 6.88
C ALA A 125 -3.58 -3.56 7.57
N ALA A 126 -2.46 -3.35 6.86
CA ALA A 126 -1.33 -2.59 7.39
C ALA A 126 -1.71 -1.14 7.71
N TYR A 127 -2.50 -0.48 6.85
CA TYR A 127 -3.06 0.83 7.14
C TYR A 127 -3.90 0.84 8.43
N ASN A 128 -4.84 -0.11 8.58
CA ASN A 128 -5.69 -0.20 9.78
C ASN A 128 -4.87 -0.40 11.07
N MET A 129 -3.74 -1.12 11.00
CA MET A 129 -2.83 -1.24 12.14
C MET A 129 -2.20 0.10 12.53
N GLU A 130 -1.72 0.89 11.57
CA GLU A 130 -1.16 2.21 11.85
C GLU A 130 -2.22 3.17 12.41
N VAL A 131 -3.46 3.13 11.89
CA VAL A 131 -4.57 3.92 12.46
C VAL A 131 -4.86 3.51 13.90
N ALA A 132 -4.82 2.21 14.22
CA ALA A 132 -5.00 1.74 15.59
C ALA A 132 -3.88 2.22 16.53
N PHE A 133 -2.62 2.26 16.06
CA PHE A 133 -1.52 2.84 16.83
C PHE A 133 -1.70 4.34 17.07
N VAL A 134 -2.14 5.09 16.06
CA VAL A 134 -2.48 6.51 16.20
C VAL A 134 -3.60 6.72 17.23
N ASN A 135 -4.67 5.91 17.17
CA ASN A 135 -5.77 5.99 18.13
C ASN A 135 -5.29 5.72 19.57
N LEU A 136 -4.41 4.74 19.75
CA LEU A 136 -3.80 4.45 21.05
C LEU A 136 -3.00 5.64 21.59
N GLN A 137 -2.23 6.33 20.74
CA GLN A 137 -1.47 7.51 21.16
C GLN A 137 -2.38 8.66 21.59
N LEU A 138 -3.47 8.93 20.86
CA LEU A 138 -4.46 9.93 21.29
C LEU A 138 -5.02 9.61 22.68
N GLY A 139 -5.38 8.35 22.93
CA GLY A 139 -5.94 7.92 24.20
C GLY A 139 -4.95 7.96 25.38
N LEU A 140 -3.65 7.72 25.14
CA LEU A 140 -2.64 7.66 26.20
C LEU A 140 -1.93 9.00 26.44
N HIS A 141 -1.61 9.73 25.37
CA HIS A 141 -0.71 10.89 25.41
C HIS A 141 -1.42 12.22 25.08
N GLY A 142 -2.68 12.18 24.64
CA GLY A 142 -3.46 13.38 24.29
C GLY A 142 -3.05 14.04 22.96
N GLY A 143 -2.22 13.36 22.15
CA GLY A 143 -1.73 13.86 20.87
C GLY A 143 -1.04 12.75 20.06
N ILE A 144 -0.81 13.03 18.78
CA ILE A 144 -0.20 12.10 17.83
C ILE A 144 1.21 12.59 17.54
N ASP A 145 2.21 11.74 17.76
CA ASP A 145 3.59 12.11 17.45
C ASP A 145 3.88 12.08 15.95
N THR A 146 4.94 12.78 15.53
CA THR A 146 5.33 12.89 14.12
C THR A 146 5.64 11.54 13.48
N GLU A 147 6.15 10.57 14.25
CA GLU A 147 6.50 9.25 13.73
C GLU A 147 5.24 8.46 13.38
N ALA A 148 4.26 8.41 14.29
CA ALA A 148 2.98 7.75 14.07
C ALA A 148 2.19 8.40 12.93
N ALA A 149 2.15 9.73 12.90
CA ALA A 149 1.52 10.48 11.81
C ALA A 149 2.16 10.17 10.44
N THR A 150 3.49 10.12 10.39
CA THR A 150 4.23 9.77 9.16
C THR A 150 3.97 8.32 8.72
N LYS A 151 3.91 7.38 9.66
CA LYS A 151 3.62 5.98 9.39
C LYS A 151 2.21 5.78 8.84
N ALA A 152 1.21 6.43 9.43
CA ALA A 152 -0.17 6.38 8.97
C ALA A 152 -0.31 6.98 7.55
N ALA A 153 0.28 8.14 7.29
CA ALA A 153 0.31 8.74 5.95
C ALA A 153 1.01 7.84 4.92
N SER A 154 2.14 7.24 5.29
CA SER A 154 2.86 6.30 4.42
C SER A 154 2.07 5.03 4.15
N ALA A 155 1.30 4.54 5.13
CA ALA A 155 0.43 3.38 4.95
C ALA A 155 -0.74 3.68 4.01
N LEU A 156 -1.33 4.88 4.11
CA LEU A 156 -2.36 5.36 3.18
C LEU A 156 -1.83 5.33 1.74
N GLN A 157 -0.63 5.88 1.50
CA GLN A 157 -0.01 5.87 0.17
C GLN A 157 0.20 4.46 -0.38
N ARG A 158 0.55 3.48 0.48
CA ARG A 158 0.67 2.07 0.07
C ARG A 158 -0.67 1.49 -0.38
N VAL A 159 -1.77 1.83 0.29
CA VAL A 159 -3.13 1.43 -0.13
C VAL A 159 -3.47 2.02 -1.50
N GLU A 160 -3.17 3.29 -1.74
CA GLU A 160 -3.44 3.94 -3.05
C GLU A 160 -2.64 3.30 -4.19
N ILE A 161 -1.36 2.98 -3.95
CA ILE A 161 -0.52 2.26 -4.92
C ILE A 161 -1.08 0.87 -5.19
N ALA A 162 -1.40 0.11 -4.12
CA ALA A 162 -1.97 -1.24 -4.25
C ALA A 162 -3.30 -1.22 -4.99
N PHE A 163 -4.17 -0.23 -4.73
CA PHE A 163 -5.44 -0.08 -5.44
C PHE A 163 -5.23 0.20 -6.93
N ARG A 164 -4.31 1.09 -7.30
CA ARG A 164 -4.00 1.35 -8.72
C ARG A 164 -3.48 0.09 -9.42
N SER A 165 -2.61 -0.67 -8.75
CA SER A 165 -2.10 -1.95 -9.25
C SER A 165 -3.25 -2.95 -9.46
N TRP A 166 -4.06 -3.17 -8.42
CA TRP A 166 -5.24 -4.04 -8.47
C TRP A 166 -6.20 -3.62 -9.59
N LYS A 167 -6.52 -2.33 -9.70
CA LYS A 167 -7.42 -1.81 -10.75
C LYS A 167 -6.85 -2.10 -12.14
N SER A 168 -5.55 -1.91 -12.35
CA SER A 168 -4.92 -2.23 -13.63
C SER A 168 -4.94 -3.72 -13.96
N ALA A 169 -4.92 -4.61 -12.96
CA ALA A 169 -4.88 -6.05 -13.15
C ALA A 169 -6.28 -6.69 -13.27
N VAL A 170 -7.27 -6.16 -12.56
CA VAL A 170 -8.63 -6.75 -12.44
C VAL A 170 -9.65 -6.00 -13.29
N CYS A 171 -9.47 -4.68 -13.47
CA CYS A 171 -10.42 -3.83 -14.18
C CYS A 171 -10.01 -3.51 -15.63
N SER A 172 -8.93 -4.07 -16.17
CA SER A 172 -8.53 -3.94 -17.58
C SER A 172 -9.08 -5.01 -18.52
#